data_AF-A0A971XDB7-F1
#
_entry.id   AF-A0A971XDB7-F1
#
_cell.length_a   1.000
_cell.length_b   1.000
_cell.length_c   1.000
_cell.angle_alpha   90.00
_cell.angle_beta   90.00
_cell.angle_gamma   90.00
#
_symmetry.space_group_name_H-M   'P 1'
#
loop_
_entity.id
_entity.type
_entity.pdbx_description
1 polymer ?
#
loop_
_entity_poly.entity_id
_entity_poly.type
_entity_poly.pdbx_seq_one_letter_code
_entity_poly.pdbx_strand_id
1 'polypeptide(L)' 'MNKYSVIRVSRNHDYGQSCTVEITINTYDEANVFSSNLNRLFGNKNLNWVVDRY' A
#
# COMPACT_ATOMS: atom_id res chain seq x y z
N MET A 1 -19.72 3.81 -6.66
CA MET A 1 -18.87 2.65 -6.32
C MET A 1 -17.69 3.17 -5.54
N ASN A 2 -17.42 2.64 -4.35
CA ASN A 2 -16.19 2.96 -3.62
C ASN A 2 -15.00 2.39 -4.39
N LYS A 3 -13.88 3.11 -4.41
CA LYS A 3 -12.61 2.60 -4.92
C LYS A 3 -11.61 2.55 -3.78
N TYR A 4 -10.68 1.62 -3.87
CA TYR A 4 -9.65 1.38 -2.87
C TYR A 4 -8.29 1.52 -3.53
N SER A 5 -7.38 2.24 -2.90
CA SER A 5 -6.02 2.42 -3.39
C SER A 5 -5.06 1.62 -2.55
N VAL A 6 -4.13 0.92 -3.20
CA VAL A 6 -2.98 0.31 -2.53
C VAL A 6 -1.86 1.33 -2.56
N ILE A 7 -1.46 1.78 -1.37
CA ILE A 7 -0.47 2.83 -1.16
C ILE A 7 0.82 2.17 -0.67
N ARG A 8 1.91 2.37 -1.40
CA ARG A 8 3.26 2.09 -0.93
C ARG A 8 3.68 3.17 0.06
N VAL A 9 4.07 2.75 1.24
CA VAL A 9 4.56 3.57 2.34
C VAL A 9 6.03 3.24 2.54
N SER A 10 6.90 4.22 2.35
CA SER A 10 8.34 4.10 2.56
C SER A 10 8.77 5.00 3.71
N ARG A 11 9.40 4.44 4.73
CA ARG A 11 9.95 5.20 5.86
C ARG A 11 11.42 5.44 5.60
N ASN A 12 11.75 6.71 5.35
CA ASN A 12 13.12 7.17 5.32
C ASN A 12 13.48 7.74 6.69
N HIS A 13 14.55 7.23 7.31
CA HIS A 13 15.01 7.71 8.61
C HIS A 13 15.44 9.19 8.59
N ASP A 14 15.90 9.69 7.44
CA ASP A 14 16.46 11.05 7.31
C ASP A 14 15.41 12.09 6.88
N TYR A 15 14.36 11.67 6.16
CA TYR A 15 13.39 12.57 5.52
C TYR A 15 11.92 12.29 5.89
N GLY A 16 11.66 11.33 6.78
CA GLY A 16 10.31 10.95 7.20
C GLY A 16 9.64 9.91 6.30
N GLN A 17 8.31 9.80 6.39
CA GLN A 17 7.54 8.81 5.64
C GLN A 17 7.07 9.40 4.30
N SER A 18 7.34 8.69 3.20
CA SER A 18 6.78 8.99 1.87
C SER A 18 5.72 7.96 1.49
N CYS A 19 4.72 8.42 0.73
CA CYS A 19 3.59 7.61 0.26
C CYS A 19 3.45 7.72 -1.26
N THR A 20 3.11 6.62 -1.94
CA THR A 20 2.84 6.60 -3.39
C THR A 20 1.70 5.62 -3.66
N VAL A 21 0.72 6.01 -4.48
CA VAL A 21 -0.34 5.09 -4.92
C VAL A 21 0.22 4.18 -6.00
N GLU A 22 0.14 2.87 -5.79
CA GLU A 22 0.61 1.87 -6.77
C GLU A 22 -0.51 1.45 -7.71
N ILE A 23 -1.73 1.25 -7.18
CA ILE A 23 -2.90 0.83 -7.95
C ILE A 23 -4.20 1.24 -7.27
N THR A 24 -5.27 1.39 -8.07
CA THR A 24 -6.65 1.60 -7.59
C THR A 24 -7.53 0.44 -8.07
N ILE A 25 -8.27 -0.15 -7.14
CA ILE A 25 -9.08 -1.36 -7.32
C ILE A 25 -10.52 -1.08 -6.84
N ASN A 26 -11.51 -1.72 -7.46
CA ASN A 26 -12.93 -1.47 -7.16
C ASN A 26 -13.44 -2.20 -5.91
N THR A 27 -12.77 -3.27 -5.49
CA THR A 27 -13.16 -4.05 -4.30
C THR A 27 -12.07 -4.00 -3.23
N TYR A 28 -12.50 -4.03 -1.97
CA TYR A 28 -11.59 -4.01 -0.83
C TYR A 28 -10.79 -5.32 -0.73
N ASP A 29 -11.44 -6.46 -1.00
CA ASP A 29 -10.82 -7.78 -0.90
C ASP A 29 -9.66 -7.94 -1.88
N GLU A 30 -9.84 -7.50 -3.13
CA GLU A 30 -8.75 -7.53 -4.12
C GLU A 30 -7.60 -6.59 -3.71
N ALA A 31 -7.89 -5.39 -3.19
CA ALA A 31 -6.87 -4.47 -2.69
C ALA A 31 -6.09 -5.04 -1.49
N ASN A 32 -6.78 -5.76 -0.60
CA ASN A 32 -6.18 -6.46 0.53
C ASN A 32 -5.29 -7.62 0.08
N VAL A 33 -5.74 -8.44 -0.86
CA VAL A 33 -4.94 -9.54 -1.41
C VAL A 33 -3.69 -8.99 -2.09
N PHE A 34 -3.83 -7.91 -2.86
CA PHE A 34 -2.70 -7.28 -3.55
C PHE A 34 -1.68 -6.69 -2.58
N SER A 35 -2.13 -5.86 -1.62
CA SER A 35 -1.23 -5.27 -0.60
C SER A 35 -0.55 -6.34 0.27
N SER A 36 -1.26 -7.41 0.65
CA SER A 36 -0.70 -8.53 1.42
C SER A 36 0.38 -9.27 0.64
N ASN A 37 0.17 -9.50 -0.66
CA ASN A 37 1.19 -10.11 -1.52
C ASN A 37 2.43 -9.22 -1.65
N LEU A 38 2.28 -7.91 -1.82
CA LEU A 38 3.42 -6.98 -1.89
C LEU A 38 4.18 -6.92 -0.56
N ASN A 39 3.47 -6.87 0.58
CA ASN A 39 4.10 -6.93 1.89
C ASN A 39 4.86 -8.25 2.10
N ARG A 40 4.33 -9.37 1.62
CA ARG A 40 5.01 -10.67 1.72
C ARG A 40 6.27 -10.76 0.87
N LEU A 41 6.24 -10.17 -0.33
CA LEU A 41 7.35 -10.25 -1.29
C LEU A 41 8.44 -9.21 -1.03
N PHE A 42 8.07 -8.01 -0.60
CA PHE A 42 8.97 -6.85 -0.56
C PHE A 42 8.91 -6.08 0.76
N GLY A 43 7.94 -6.40 1.62
CA GLY A 43 7.68 -5.67 2.86
C GLY A 43 8.80 -5.85 3.87
N ASN A 44 9.10 -4.77 4.59
CA ASN A 44 10.07 -4.75 5.68
C ASN A 44 9.78 -3.56 6.62
N LYS A 45 10.65 -3.33 7.61
CA LYS A 45 10.50 -2.26 8.60
C LYS A 45 10.38 -0.84 8.00
N ASN A 46 10.94 -0.64 6.80
CA ASN A 46 11.01 0.65 6.13
C ASN A 46 10.10 0.72 4.89
N LEU A 47 9.45 -0.36 4.49
CA LEU A 47 8.64 -0.40 3.27
C LEU A 47 7.43 -1.31 3.47
N ASN A 48 6.24 -0.76 3.31
CA ASN A 48 4.99 -1.49 3.50
C ASN A 48 3.91 -0.98 2.54
N TRP A 49 2.95 -1.83 2.19
CA TRP A 49 1.79 -1.47 1.40
C TRP A 49 0.54 -1.51 2.27
N VAL A 50 -0.29 -0.47 2.17
CA VAL A 50 -1.54 -0.35 2.92
C VAL A 50 -2.69 -0.08 1.97
N VAL A 51 -3.90 -0.45 2.39
CA VAL A 51 -5.13 -0.14 1.64
C VAL A 51 -5.75 1.12 2.24
N ASP A 52 -6.07 2.07 1.38
CA ASP A 52 -6.84 3.27 1.75
C ASP A 52 -8.10 3.37 0.89
N ARG A 53 -9.12 4.05 1.39
CA ARG A 53 -10.38 4.27 0.69
C ARG A 53 -10.38 5.65 0.04
N TYR A 54 -10.70 5.67 -1.25
CA TYR A 54 -10.95 6.89 -2.01
C TYR A 54 -12.41 7.35 -1.88
#